data_AF-A0A480AEP6-F1
#
_entry.id   AF-A0A480AEP6-F1
#
_cell.length_a   1.000
_cell.length_b   1.000
_cell.length_c   1.000
_cell.angle_alpha   90.00
_cell.angle_beta   90.00
_cell.angle_gamma   90.00
#
_symmetry.space_group_name_H-M   'P 1'
#
loop_
_entity.id
_entity.type
_entity.pdbx_description
1 polymer ?
#
loop_
_entity_poly.entity_id
_entity_poly.type
_entity_poly.pdbx_seq_one_letter_code
_entity_poly.pdbx_strand_id
1 'polypeptide(L)'
;MVMDARLFVTLNPFNVYVAQPNIRPGCVIRQNNWAILENKKLVTSDQVRECKNRLNTFGFTGDLDSEKPDIRCIYQNESAQNFFLSQPGAVGTPQDTERF
;
A
#
# COMPACT_ATOMS: atom_id res chain seq x y z
N MET A 1 6.04 8.01 -3.98
CA MET A 1 7.33 7.49 -3.48
C MET A 1 7.11 6.09 -2.97
N VAL A 2 8.02 5.16 -3.28
CA VAL A 2 7.95 3.77 -2.80
C VAL A 2 9.21 3.47 -2.01
N MET A 3 9.06 2.75 -0.91
CA MET A 3 10.15 2.33 -0.04
C MET A 3 10.12 0.81 0.14
N ASP A 4 11.26 0.17 -0.07
CA ASP A 4 11.49 -1.22 0.30
C ASP A 4 12.31 -1.24 1.60
N ALA A 5 11.71 -1.74 2.68
CA ALA A 5 12.32 -1.82 4.00
C ALA A 5 12.40 -3.28 4.45
N ARG A 6 13.58 -3.70 4.92
CA ARG A 6 13.79 -5.03 5.49
C ARG A 6 13.82 -4.94 7.00
N LEU A 7 12.92 -5.68 7.64
CA LEU A 7 12.84 -5.82 9.08
C LEU A 7 13.35 -7.21 9.48
N PHE A 8 14.26 -7.27 10.45
CA PHE A 8 14.73 -8.50 11.06
C PHE A 8 14.14 -8.59 12.46
N VAL A 9 13.29 -9.60 12.69
CA VAL A 9 12.63 -9.83 13.99
C VAL A 9 13.20 -11.10 14.59
N THR A 10 13.77 -11.00 15.78
CA THR A 10 14.15 -12.14 16.63
C THR A 10 13.11 -12.27 17.73
N LEU A 11 12.69 -13.49 18.10
CA LEU A 11 11.63 -13.71 19.11
C LEU A 11 12.17 -14.12 20.48
N ASN A 12 13.44 -14.53 20.59
CA ASN A 12 14.04 -14.89 21.87
C ASN A 12 15.58 -14.67 21.86
N PRO A 13 16.08 -13.59 22.49
CA PRO A 13 15.32 -12.45 23.03
C PRO A 13 14.60 -11.66 21.92
N PHE A 14 13.49 -10.99 22.25
CA PHE A 14 12.73 -10.20 21.27
C PHE A 14 13.51 -8.95 20.84
N ASN A 15 13.89 -8.88 19.56
CA ASN A 15 14.60 -7.74 19.00
C ASN A 15 14.10 -7.43 17.59
N VAL A 16 14.08 -6.15 17.23
CA VAL A 16 13.72 -5.68 15.89
C VAL A 16 14.83 -4.80 15.35
N TYR A 17 15.38 -5.17 14.19
CA TYR A 17 16.40 -4.41 13.48
C TYR A 17 15.87 -3.96 12.13
N VAL A 18 16.19 -2.73 11.75
CA VAL A 18 15.77 -2.14 10.47
C VAL A 18 17.00 -1.87 9.62
N ALA A 19 17.03 -2.43 8.41
CA ALA A 19 18.06 -2.11 7.44
C ALA A 19 17.80 -0.75 6.78
N GLN A 20 18.85 -0.15 6.20
CA GLN A 20 18.69 1.07 5.40
C GLN A 20 17.69 0.82 4.26
N PRO A 21 16.59 1.59 4.18
CA PRO A 21 15.56 1.37 3.16
C PRO A 21 16.06 1.80 1.78
N ASN A 22 15.62 1.09 0.75
CA ASN A 22 15.84 1.49 -0.64
C ASN A 22 14.64 2.32 -1.10
N ILE A 23 14.89 3.60 -1.39
CA ILE A 23 13.86 4.54 -1.83
C ILE A 23 13.91 4.63 -3.36
N ARG A 24 12.76 4.37 -4.02
CA ARG A 24 12.64 4.46 -5.47
C ARG A 24 11.45 5.32 -5.87
N PRO A 25 11.53 6.03 -7.01
CA PRO A 25 10.37 6.62 -7.63
C PRO A 25 9.32 5.56 -7.93
N GLY A 26 8.08 5.87 -7.58
CA GLY A 26 6.95 4.97 -7.79
C GLY A 26 5.63 5.63 -7.44
N CYS A 27 4.57 5.06 -7.99
CA CYS A 27 3.23 5.64 -8.00
C CYS A 27 2.18 4.57 -7.67
N VAL A 28 1.04 5.01 -7.14
CA VAL A 28 -0.14 4.18 -6.87
C VAL A 28 -1.19 4.51 -7.90
N ILE A 29 -1.68 3.50 -8.61
CA ILE A 29 -2.69 3.65 -9.66
C ILE A 29 -4.08 3.67 -9.04
N ARG A 30 -4.91 4.65 -9.41
CA ARG A 30 -6.33 4.67 -9.03
C ARG A 30 -7.07 3.47 -9.63
N GLN A 31 -8.03 2.92 -8.90
CA GLN A 31 -8.84 1.76 -9.31
C GLN A 31 -9.44 1.90 -10.72
N ASN A 32 -9.89 3.10 -11.05
CA ASN A 32 -10.49 3.50 -12.32
C ASN A 32 -9.54 3.30 -13.52
N ASN A 33 -8.22 3.28 -13.26
CA ASN A 33 -7.17 3.25 -14.27
C ASN A 33 -6.50 1.88 -14.39
N TRP A 34 -6.98 0.83 -13.72
CA TRP A 34 -6.35 -0.49 -13.74
C TRP A 34 -6.35 -1.14 -15.13
N ALA A 35 -7.31 -0.79 -15.99
CA ALA A 35 -7.36 -1.26 -17.37
C ALA A 35 -6.08 -0.91 -18.17
N ILE A 36 -5.35 0.14 -17.77
CA ILE A 36 -4.07 0.51 -18.38
C ILE A 36 -3.03 -0.60 -18.20
N LEU A 37 -3.01 -1.24 -17.02
CA LEU A 37 -2.07 -2.31 -16.72
C LEU A 37 -2.38 -3.58 -17.53
N GLU A 38 -3.67 -3.92 -17.68
CA GLU A 38 -4.11 -5.06 -18.51
C GLU A 38 -3.83 -4.82 -19.99
N ASN A 39 -4.12 -3.62 -20.50
CA ASN A 39 -3.88 -3.24 -21.89
C ASN A 39 -2.39 -3.31 -22.27
N LYS A 40 -1.51 -2.94 -21.34
CA LYS A 40 -0.05 -3.05 -21.49
C LYS A 40 0.48 -4.45 -21.21
N LYS A 41 -0.39 -5.42 -20.87
CA LYS A 41 -0.04 -6.81 -20.51
C LYS A 41 0.92 -6.89 -19.32
N LEU A 42 0.87 -5.92 -18.43
CA LEU A 42 1.69 -5.85 -17.23
C LEU A 42 1.09 -6.63 -16.06
N VAL A 43 -0.22 -6.88 -16.11
CA VAL A 43 -0.97 -7.73 -15.19
C VAL A 43 -1.99 -8.55 -15.96
N THR A 44 -2.37 -9.71 -15.42
CA THR A 44 -3.44 -10.54 -15.97
C THR A 44 -4.79 -10.18 -15.35
N SER A 45 -5.89 -10.52 -16.02
CA SER A 45 -7.24 -10.29 -15.49
C SER A 45 -7.50 -11.06 -14.19
N ASP A 46 -6.83 -12.20 -13.98
CA ASP A 46 -6.89 -12.92 -12.71
C ASP A 46 -6.21 -12.15 -11.57
N GLN A 47 -5.04 -11.55 -11.82
CA GLN A 47 -4.35 -10.71 -10.84
C GLN A 47 -5.17 -9.47 -10.48
N VAL A 48 -5.82 -8.85 -11.48
CA VAL A 48 -6.73 -7.72 -11.28
C VAL A 48 -7.91 -8.12 -10.40
N ARG A 49 -8.55 -9.25 -10.71
CA ARG A 49 -9.67 -9.77 -9.93
C ARG A 49 -9.27 -10.09 -8.49
N GLU A 50 -8.16 -10.78 -8.29
CA GLU A 50 -7.66 -11.12 -6.96
C GLU A 50 -7.33 -9.86 -6.15
N CYS A 51 -6.63 -8.90 -6.76
CA CYS A 51 -6.28 -7.65 -6.10
C CYS A 51 -7.53 -6.85 -5.71
N LYS A 52 -8.52 -6.78 -6.62
CA LYS A 52 -9.81 -6.12 -6.36
C LYS A 52 -10.58 -6.75 -5.20
N ASN A 53 -10.64 -8.08 -5.15
CA ASN A 53 -11.39 -8.81 -4.12
C ASN A 53 -10.82 -8.61 -2.71
N ARG A 54 -9.54 -8.24 -2.60
CA ARG A 54 -8.88 -7.92 -1.32
C ARG A 54 -8.99 -6.45 -0.93
N LEU A 55 -9.78 -5.65 -1.65
CA LEU A 55 -9.88 -4.19 -1.48
C LEU A 55 -8.52 -3.48 -1.58
N ASN A 56 -7.61 -4.04 -2.38
CA ASN A 56 -6.27 -3.52 -2.58
C ASN A 56 -6.20 -2.59 -3.79
N THR A 57 -5.04 -1.99 -4.01
CA THR A 57 -4.69 -1.21 -5.20
C THR A 57 -3.35 -1.60 -5.80
N PHE A 58 -3.07 -1.16 -7.03
CA PHE A 58 -1.77 -1.42 -7.67
C PHE A 58 -0.81 -0.26 -7.43
N GLY A 59 0.38 -0.60 -6.93
CA GLY A 59 1.53 0.29 -6.92
C GLY A 59 2.57 -0.18 -7.94
N PHE A 60 3.34 0.74 -8.49
CA PHE A 60 4.45 0.40 -9.36
C PHE A 60 5.69 1.26 -9.10
N THR A 61 6.86 0.70 -9.42
CA THR A 61 8.13 1.43 -9.49
C THR A 61 8.73 1.32 -10.89
N GLY A 62 9.43 2.37 -11.31
CA GLY A 62 9.87 2.51 -12.70
C GLY A 62 8.78 3.08 -13.61
N ASP A 63 8.94 2.87 -14.91
CA ASP A 63 8.03 3.37 -15.94
C ASP A 63 7.15 2.23 -16.50
N LEU A 64 5.86 2.50 -16.68
CA LEU A 64 4.91 1.55 -17.26
C LEU A 64 5.19 1.25 -18.75
N ASP A 65 5.94 2.13 -19.42
CA ASP A 65 6.38 1.94 -20.81
C ASP A 65 7.69 1.16 -20.92
N SER A 66 8.39 0.91 -19.80
CA SER A 66 9.59 0.09 -19.79
C SER A 66 9.27 -1.41 -19.88
N GLU A 67 10.26 -2.21 -20.29
CA GLU A 67 10.06 -3.64 -20.55
C GLU A 67 9.59 -4.42 -19.29
N LYS A 68 10.00 -3.99 -18.09
CA LYS A 68 9.71 -4.69 -16.82
C LYS A 68 9.59 -3.75 -15.61
N PRO A 69 8.49 -2.98 -15.46
CA PRO A 69 8.21 -2.29 -14.20
C PRO A 69 7.92 -3.29 -13.07
N ASP A 70 8.25 -2.93 -11.84
CA ASP A 70 7.85 -3.72 -10.67
C ASP A 70 6.46 -3.26 -10.22
N ILE A 71 5.46 -4.12 -10.42
CA ILE A 71 4.06 -3.87 -10.09
C ILE A 71 3.63 -4.79 -8.96
N ARG A 72 3.00 -4.21 -7.93
CA ARG A 72 2.54 -4.94 -6.74
C ARG A 72 1.11 -4.58 -6.42
N CYS A 73 0.32 -5.60 -6.08
CA CYS A 73 -0.95 -5.42 -5.41
C CYS A 73 -0.67 -5.05 -3.95
N ILE A 74 -0.98 -3.81 -3.57
CA ILE A 74 -0.72 -3.21 -2.27
C ILE A 74 -2.02 -2.89 -1.55
N TYR A 75 -2.02 -3.06 -0.23
CA TYR A 75 -3.17 -2.70 0.59
C TYR A 75 -3.19 -1.18 0.82
N GLN A 76 -4.34 -0.57 0.56
CA GLN A 76 -4.59 0.82 0.95
C GLN A 76 -5.14 0.81 2.37
N ASN A 77 -4.36 1.32 3.32
CA ASN A 77 -4.86 1.52 4.66
C ASN A 77 -5.55 2.89 4.76
N GLU A 78 -6.89 2.88 4.75
CA GLU A 78 -7.70 4.09 4.88
C GLU A 78 -7.77 4.63 6.32
N SER A 79 -7.38 3.84 7.33
CA SER A 79 -7.42 4.26 8.75
C SER A 79 -6.44 5.40 9.08
N ALA A 80 -5.47 5.69 8.21
CA ALA A 80 -4.56 6.83 8.35
C ALA A 80 -5.27 8.20 8.20
N GLN A 81 -6.47 8.26 7.58
CA GLN A 81 -7.27 9.49 7.57
C GLN A 81 -7.77 9.87 8.98
N ASN A 82 -7.92 8.90 9.89
CA ASN A 82 -8.40 9.15 11.25
C ASN A 82 -7.29 9.47 12.25
N PHE A 83 -6.02 9.28 11.90
CA PHE A 83 -4.88 9.60 12.78
C PHE A 83 -4.65 11.12 12.95
N PHE A 84 -5.28 11.96 12.12
CA PHE A 84 -5.28 13.42 12.32
C PHE A 84 -6.26 13.86 13.42
N LEU A 85 -7.25 13.02 13.78
CA LEU A 85 -8.24 13.34 14.82
C LEU A 85 -7.72 13.04 16.23
N SER A 86 -6.64 12.27 16.35
CA SER A 86 -6.04 11.84 17.61
C SER A 86 -4.68 12.51 17.87
N GLN A 87 -4.58 13.81 17.59
CA GLN A 87 -3.51 14.64 18.15
C GLN A 87 -3.82 14.94 19.63
N PRO A 88 -2.86 14.74 20.55
CA PRO A 88 -3.04 15.14 21.95
C PRO A 88 -3.20 16.66 22.01
N GLY A 89 -4.41 17.12 22.31
CA GLY A 89 -4.80 18.54 22.33
C GLY A 89 -6.06 18.87 21.51
N ALA A 90 -6.57 17.95 20.69
CA ALA A 90 -7.86 18.12 20.06
C ALA A 90 -8.98 17.91 21.09
N VAL A 91 -9.76 18.96 21.37
CA VAL A 91 -10.92 18.90 22.26
C VAL A 91 -12.04 18.13 21.57
N GLY A 92 -12.22 16.86 21.99
CA GLY A 92 -13.45 16.07 21.88
C GLY A 92 -13.78 15.48 20.51
N THR A 93 -13.53 14.18 20.32
CA THR A 93 -14.34 13.35 19.42
C THR A 93 -15.45 12.67 20.24
N PRO A 94 -16.73 12.72 19.83
CA PRO A 94 -17.71 11.78 20.32
C PRO A 94 -17.27 10.38 19.87
N GLN A 95 -17.26 9.44 20.81
CA GLN A 95 -17.04 8.03 20.52
C GLN A 95 -18.14 7.56 19.58
N ASP A 96 -17.77 7.12 18.37
CA ASP A 96 -18.71 6.38 17.53
C ASP A 96 -19.02 5.06 18.25
N THR A 97 -20.22 5.02 18.81
CA THR A 97 -20.79 3.84 19.46
C THR A 97 -20.90 2.72 18.44
N GLU A 98 -20.38 1.56 18.81
CA GLU A 98 -20.65 0.24 18.22
C GLU A 98 -22.09 0.15 17.71
N ARG A 99 -22.27 -0.03 16.40
CA ARG A 99 -23.54 -0.50 15.84
C ARG A 99 -23.34 -1.40 14.61
N PHE A 100 -23.51 -2.70 14.90
CA PHE A 100 -23.84 -3.86 14.07
C PHE A 100 -22.73 -4.50 13.21
#